data_AF-A0A395GM76-F1
#
_entry.id   AF-A0A395GM76-F1
#
_cell.length_a   1.000
_cell.length_b   1.000
_cell.length_c   1.000
_cell.angle_alpha   90.00
_cell.angle_beta   90.00
_cell.angle_gamma   90.00
#
_symmetry.space_group_name_H-M   'P 1'
#
loop_
_entity.id
_entity.type
_entity.pdbx_description
1 polymer ?
#
loop_
_entity_poly.entity_id
_entity_poly.type
_entity_poly.pdbx_seq_one_letter_code
_entity_poly.pdbx_strand_id
1 'polypeptide(L)'
;MVRHEHDEGHWAVAVGHDQASGYFISVYDRRLEIEDSTGDDFERLAYSIAPDGTGCYLNAYTGSFGMGQKVSLKTMERLWRMYGAPKNDMDLLRHNLPTQLMMVSRDRTTSSIVVNLFPPGPNNQLVQFL
;
A
#
# COMPACT_ATOMS: atom_id res chain seq x y z
N MET A 1 -11.05 1.94 -0.75
CA MET A 1 -9.67 1.75 -0.28
C MET A 1 -9.33 0.28 -0.46
N VAL A 2 -8.18 -0.01 -1.06
CA VAL A 2 -7.61 -1.37 -1.13
C VAL A 2 -6.46 -1.41 -0.14
N ARG A 3 -6.42 -2.43 0.71
CA ARG A 3 -5.39 -2.64 1.72
C ARG A 3 -5.11 -4.13 1.84
N HIS A 4 -3.85 -4.48 1.77
CA HIS A 4 -3.33 -5.82 1.96
C HIS A 4 -2.34 -5.79 3.12
N GLU A 5 -2.54 -6.69 4.07
CA GLU A 5 -1.66 -6.86 5.21
C GLU A 5 -1.03 -8.23 5.12
N HIS A 6 0.24 -8.29 5.46
CA HIS A 6 0.91 -9.55 5.74
C HIS A 6 1.67 -9.43 7.06
N ASP A 7 1.48 -10.45 7.88
CA ASP A 7 2.08 -10.58 9.19
C ASP A 7 3.09 -11.72 9.17
N GLU A 8 4.28 -11.48 9.69
CA GLU A 8 5.34 -12.47 9.82
C GLU A 8 5.96 -12.38 11.22
N GLY A 9 5.32 -13.07 12.16
CA GLY A 9 5.74 -13.10 13.56
C GLY A 9 5.63 -11.73 14.22
N HIS A 10 6.76 -11.07 14.42
CA HIS A 10 6.84 -9.78 15.12
C HIS A 10 6.74 -8.57 14.18
N TRP A 11 6.81 -8.76 12.87
CA TRP A 11 6.69 -7.66 11.92
C TRP A 11 5.43 -7.80 11.08
N ALA A 12 4.87 -6.65 10.69
CA ALA A 12 3.70 -6.57 9.84
C ALA A 12 3.90 -5.49 8.79
N VAL A 13 3.39 -5.71 7.59
CA VAL A 13 3.44 -4.72 6.51
C VAL A 13 2.03 -4.58 5.94
N ALA A 14 1.56 -3.34 5.93
CA ALA A 14 0.35 -2.95 5.22
C ALA A 14 0.72 -2.19 3.96
N VAL A 15 0.23 -2.64 2.82
CA VAL A 15 0.33 -1.92 1.54
C VAL A 15 -1.06 -1.69 0.98
N GLY A 16 -1.23 -0.69 0.14
CA GLY A 16 -2.51 -0.47 -0.49
C GLY A 16 -2.60 0.83 -1.24
N HIS A 17 -3.83 1.17 -1.62
CA HIS A 17 -4.10 2.44 -2.28
C HIS A 17 -5.53 2.96 -2.09
N ASP A 18 -5.67 4.27 -2.19
CA ASP A 18 -6.94 4.98 -2.26
C ASP A 18 -6.80 6.31 -3.01
N GLN A 19 -7.89 7.08 -3.11
CA GLN A 19 -7.91 8.33 -3.89
C GLN A 19 -7.12 9.47 -3.25
N ALA A 20 -7.01 9.51 -1.92
CA ALA A 20 -6.33 10.58 -1.20
C ALA A 20 -4.84 10.29 -1.04
N SER A 21 -4.51 9.08 -0.59
CA SER A 21 -3.14 8.64 -0.30
C SER A 21 -2.36 8.11 -1.48
N GLY A 22 -3.02 7.88 -2.63
CA GLY A 22 -2.39 7.19 -3.74
C GLY A 22 -1.98 5.80 -3.27
N TYR A 23 -0.77 5.36 -3.61
CA TYR A 23 -0.18 4.14 -3.06
C TYR A 23 0.45 4.44 -1.70
N PHE A 24 0.34 3.51 -0.75
CA PHE A 24 0.93 3.65 0.58
C PHE A 24 1.61 2.36 1.06
N ILE A 25 2.49 2.50 2.04
CA ILE A 25 3.05 1.42 2.83
C ILE A 25 3.17 1.85 4.29
N SER A 26 2.84 0.95 5.19
CA SER A 26 3.09 1.06 6.63
C SER A 26 3.78 -0.22 7.10
N VAL A 27 4.90 -0.09 7.80
CA VAL A 27 5.66 -1.23 8.33
C VAL A 27 5.75 -1.11 9.84
N TYR A 28 5.35 -2.19 10.49
CA TYR A 28 5.24 -2.30 11.92
C TYR A 28 6.23 -3.33 12.45
N ASP A 29 6.78 -3.05 13.62
CA ASP A 29 7.44 -4.02 14.48
C ASP A 29 6.69 -4.05 15.81
N ARG A 30 5.97 -5.13 16.08
CA ARG A 30 5.15 -5.32 17.29
C ARG A 30 5.99 -5.32 18.57
N ARG A 31 7.32 -5.50 18.46
CA ARG A 31 8.21 -5.36 19.62
C ARG A 31 8.40 -3.91 20.05
N LEU A 32 8.06 -2.95 19.18
CA LEU A 32 8.10 -1.52 19.46
C LEU A 32 6.72 -0.96 19.85
N GLU A 33 5.70 -1.81 19.88
CA GLU A 33 4.34 -1.41 20.27
C GLU A 33 4.29 -1.16 21.79
N ILE A 34 3.70 -0.03 22.17
CA ILE A 34 3.53 0.37 23.57
C ILE A 34 2.06 0.19 23.93
N GLU A 35 1.75 -0.93 24.58
CA GLU A 35 0.39 -1.24 25.06
C GLU A 35 0.06 -0.45 26.34
N ASP A 36 1.01 -0.41 27.28
CA ASP A 36 0.89 0.30 28.56
C ASP A 36 2.09 1.25 28.74
N SER A 37 1.81 2.54 28.92
CA SER A 37 2.84 3.54 29.16
C SER A 37 3.36 3.45 30.59
N THR A 38 4.64 3.12 30.74
CA THR A 38 5.36 2.97 32.01
C THR A 38 6.32 4.15 32.25
N GLY A 39 6.64 4.91 31.20
CA GLY A 39 7.59 6.02 31.18
C GLY A 39 9.05 5.60 31.21
N ASP A 40 9.33 4.30 31.04
CA ASP A 40 10.68 3.73 31.14
C ASP A 40 11.58 4.06 29.94
N ASP A 41 12.85 3.67 30.04
CA ASP A 41 13.85 3.95 29.02
C ASP A 41 13.58 3.22 27.70
N PHE A 42 12.94 2.04 27.77
CA PHE A 42 12.58 1.28 26.58
C PHE A 42 11.45 1.97 25.82
N GLU A 43 10.41 2.45 26.51
CA GLU A 43 9.31 3.19 25.89
C GLU A 43 9.81 4.48 25.22
N ARG A 44 10.73 5.21 25.87
CA ARG A 44 11.36 6.40 25.25
C ARG A 44 12.11 6.06 23.97
N LEU A 45 12.84 4.95 23.98
CA LEU A 45 13.52 4.45 22.78
C LEU A 45 12.50 4.06 21.70
N ALA A 46 11.44 3.33 22.06
CA ALA A 46 10.41 2.91 21.14
C ALA A 46 9.72 4.11 20.45
N TYR A 47 9.32 5.14 21.21
CA TYR A 47 8.76 6.37 20.64
C TYR A 47 9.73 7.13 19.73
N SER A 48 11.05 7.02 19.97
CA SER A 48 12.03 7.65 19.05
C SER A 48 12.06 7.00 17.66
N ILE A 49 11.58 5.75 17.56
CA ILE A 49 11.55 4.95 16.33
C ILE A 49 10.14 4.94 15.72
N ALA A 50 9.11 4.75 16.54
CA ALA A 50 7.70 4.71 16.18
C ALA A 50 6.92 5.75 17.02
N PRO A 51 6.85 7.01 16.58
CA PRO A 51 6.41 8.14 17.40
C PRO A 51 4.97 8.09 17.92
N ASP A 52 4.12 7.27 17.31
CA ASP A 52 2.73 7.08 17.72
C ASP A 52 2.52 5.89 18.67
N GLY A 53 3.60 5.20 19.06
CA GLY A 53 3.55 4.02 19.93
C GLY A 53 2.99 2.76 19.27
N THR A 54 2.62 2.82 17.98
CA THR A 54 2.00 1.69 17.27
C THR A 54 3.02 0.66 16.77
N GLY A 55 4.31 0.91 17.00
CA GLY A 55 5.40 0.15 16.37
C GLY A 55 5.59 0.43 14.87
N CYS A 56 4.84 1.37 14.28
CA CYS A 56 5.00 1.79 12.89
C CYS A 56 6.26 2.65 12.71
N TYR A 57 7.35 2.04 12.26
CA TYR A 57 8.63 2.74 12.06
C TYR A 57 8.82 3.26 10.63
N LEU A 58 8.02 2.79 9.68
CA LEU A 58 8.03 3.28 8.30
C LEU A 58 6.60 3.49 7.82
N ASN A 59 6.29 4.71 7.41
CA ASN A 59 5.00 5.05 6.80
C ASN A 59 5.24 6.00 5.62
N ALA A 60 4.73 5.65 4.44
CA ALA A 60 4.94 6.45 3.23
C ALA A 60 3.73 6.40 2.30
N TYR A 61 3.55 7.46 1.50
CA TYR A 61 2.44 7.59 0.56
C TYR A 61 2.82 8.38 -0.70
N THR A 62 2.04 8.27 -1.78
CA THR A 62 2.30 8.98 -3.05
C THR A 62 1.32 10.09 -3.38
N GLY A 63 0.13 10.08 -2.77
CA GLY A 63 -0.99 10.96 -3.06
C GLY A 63 -0.86 12.39 -2.51
N SER A 64 -1.97 13.12 -2.55
CA SER A 64 -2.05 14.50 -2.03
C SER A 64 -2.09 14.55 -0.50
N PHE A 65 -2.64 13.51 0.14
CA PHE A 65 -2.79 13.43 1.59
C PHE A 65 -2.45 12.03 2.12
N GLY A 66 -1.72 11.93 3.22
CA GLY A 66 -1.40 10.64 3.83
C GLY A 66 -0.59 10.80 5.10
N MET A 67 -0.33 9.67 5.78
CA MET A 67 0.46 9.62 7.01
C MET A 67 1.92 9.28 6.70
N GLY A 68 2.84 9.89 7.45
CA GLY A 68 4.28 9.69 7.27
C GLY A 68 4.86 10.50 6.10
N GLN A 69 5.75 9.89 5.31
CA GLN A 69 6.54 10.58 4.30
C GLN A 69 5.92 10.47 2.90
N LYS A 70 5.68 11.61 2.26
CA LYS A 70 5.34 11.63 0.83
C LYS A 70 6.55 11.24 -0.02
N VAL A 71 6.37 10.29 -0.94
CA VAL A 71 7.42 9.76 -1.82
C VAL A 71 6.96 9.63 -3.27
N SER A 72 7.92 9.46 -4.19
CA SER A 72 7.64 9.18 -5.61
C SER A 72 7.13 7.74 -5.82
N LEU A 73 6.43 7.50 -6.94
CA LEU A 73 6.04 6.14 -7.36
C LEU A 73 7.26 5.20 -7.48
N LYS A 74 8.38 5.67 -8.02
CA LYS A 74 9.62 4.90 -8.13
C LYS A 74 10.16 4.48 -6.76
N THR A 75 10.06 5.38 -5.77
CA THR A 75 10.43 5.07 -4.39
C THR A 75 9.46 4.05 -3.79
N MET A 76 8.15 4.23 -4.00
CA MET A 76 7.14 3.30 -3.50
C MET A 76 7.30 1.90 -4.10
N GLU A 77 7.58 1.78 -5.39
CA GLU A 77 7.88 0.49 -6.03
C GLU A 77 9.06 -0.22 -5.34
N ARG A 78 10.12 0.54 -5.01
CA ARG A 78 11.28 0.00 -4.31
C ARG A 78 10.92 -0.46 -2.90
N LEU A 79 10.10 0.29 -2.17
CA LEU A 79 9.64 -0.05 -0.82
C LEU A 79 8.76 -1.31 -0.86
N TRP A 80 7.72 -1.34 -1.69
CA TRP A 80 6.84 -2.49 -1.83
C TRP A 80 7.59 -3.76 -2.21
N ARG A 81 8.57 -3.67 -3.11
CA ARG A 81 9.44 -4.81 -3.46
C ARG A 81 10.31 -5.27 -2.29
N MET A 82 10.86 -4.32 -1.53
CA MET A 82 11.72 -4.62 -0.37
C MET A 82 10.95 -5.35 0.73
N TYR A 83 9.70 -4.96 0.94
CA TYR A 83 8.81 -5.51 1.96
C TYR A 83 7.81 -6.54 1.39
N GLY A 84 8.12 -7.19 0.28
CA GLY A 84 7.37 -8.38 -0.16
C GLY A 84 5.91 -8.15 -0.59
N ALA A 85 5.54 -6.96 -1.07
CA ALA A 85 4.18 -6.69 -1.53
C ALA A 85 3.72 -7.70 -2.62
N PRO A 86 2.43 -8.09 -2.64
CA PRO A 86 1.90 -9.03 -3.62
C PRO A 86 2.18 -8.58 -5.06
N LYS A 87 2.48 -9.55 -5.94
CA LYS A 87 2.80 -9.27 -7.35
C LYS A 87 1.70 -8.46 -8.06
N ASN A 88 0.43 -8.79 -7.79
CA ASN A 88 -0.70 -8.08 -8.40
C ASN A 88 -0.69 -6.59 -8.02
N ASP A 89 -0.41 -6.25 -6.77
CA ASP A 89 -0.33 -4.86 -6.31
C ASP A 89 0.86 -4.14 -6.94
N MET A 90 1.99 -4.82 -7.07
CA MET A 90 3.18 -4.30 -7.76
C MET A 90 2.88 -3.94 -9.23
N ASP A 91 2.06 -4.72 -9.91
CA ASP A 91 1.68 -4.45 -11.30
C ASP A 91 0.74 -3.23 -11.39
N LEU A 92 -0.20 -3.06 -10.46
CA LEU A 92 -1.02 -1.84 -10.35
C LEU A 92 -0.16 -0.59 -10.23
N LEU A 93 0.82 -0.63 -9.32
CA LEU A 93 1.71 0.47 -9.01
C LEU A 93 2.59 0.84 -10.22
N ARG A 94 3.19 -0.14 -10.88
CA ARG A 94 4.08 0.08 -12.04
C ARG A 94 3.39 0.77 -13.20
N HIS A 95 2.12 0.43 -13.42
CA HIS A 95 1.31 1.02 -14.48
C HIS A 95 0.58 2.29 -14.04
N ASN A 96 0.73 2.68 -12.77
CA ASN A 96 0.08 3.84 -12.15
C ASN A 96 -1.42 3.90 -12.48
N LEU A 97 -2.09 2.75 -12.42
CA LEU A 97 -3.45 2.63 -12.93
C LEU A 97 -4.43 3.33 -11.96
N PRO A 98 -5.26 4.28 -12.44
CA PRO A 98 -6.16 5.03 -11.59
C PRO A 98 -7.25 4.11 -11.01
N THR A 99 -7.48 4.29 -9.72
CA THR A 99 -8.33 3.48 -8.81
C THR A 99 -9.79 3.34 -9.24
N GLN A 100 -10.28 4.10 -10.22
CA GLN A 100 -11.70 4.08 -10.56
C GLN A 100 -12.10 2.94 -11.49
N LEU A 101 -11.18 2.13 -12.03
CA LEU A 101 -11.57 1.25 -13.11
C LEU A 101 -10.78 -0.02 -13.35
N MET A 102 -11.03 -1.00 -12.49
CA MET A 102 -10.80 -2.39 -12.88
C MET A 102 -12.03 -3.22 -12.55
N MET A 103 -12.81 -3.54 -13.58
CA MET A 103 -13.67 -4.71 -13.51
C MET A 103 -12.85 -5.88 -14.07
N VAL A 104 -12.32 -6.71 -13.18
CA VAL A 104 -11.65 -7.96 -13.55
C VAL A 104 -12.72 -8.98 -13.90
N SER A 105 -12.95 -9.22 -15.20
CA SER A 105 -13.83 -10.30 -15.67
C SER A 105 -12.97 -11.48 -16.11
N ARG A 106 -13.28 -12.68 -15.58
CA ARG A 106 -12.68 -13.93 -16.05
C ARG A 106 -13.40 -14.37 -17.31
N ASP A 107 -12.71 -14.39 -18.44
CA ASP A 107 -13.20 -15.03 -19.65
C ASP A 107 -13.14 -16.56 -19.43
N ARG A 108 -14.32 -17.21 -19.40
CA ARG A 108 -14.43 -18.66 -19.20
C ARG A 108 -13.94 -19.48 -20.39
N THR A 109 -13.62 -18.83 -21.50
CA THR A 109 -13.28 -19.47 -22.78
C THR A 109 -11.77 -19.55 -23.03
N THR A 110 -10.97 -18.65 -22.45
CA THR A 110 -9.53 -18.48 -22.77
C THR A 110 -8.59 -18.56 -21.58
N SER A 111 -9.09 -18.71 -20.35
CA SER A 111 -8.28 -18.65 -19.10
C SER A 111 -7.52 -17.32 -18.91
N SER A 112 -7.84 -16.28 -19.68
CA SER A 112 -7.19 -14.98 -19.63
C SER A 112 -7.88 -14.04 -18.63
N ILE A 113 -7.09 -13.17 -17.98
CA ILE A 113 -7.59 -12.08 -17.14
C ILE A 113 -7.65 -10.82 -18.00
N VAL A 114 -8.85 -10.26 -18.17
CA VAL A 114 -9.04 -8.99 -18.88
C VAL A 114 -9.17 -7.86 -17.87
N VAL A 115 -8.33 -6.84 -18.01
CA VAL A 115 -8.38 -5.61 -17.20
C VAL A 115 -8.99 -4.51 -18.06
N ASN A 116 -10.21 -4.09 -17.71
CA ASN A 116 -10.89 -2.99 -18.39
C ASN A 116 -10.68 -1.68 -17.62
N LEU A 117 -10.00 -0.73 -18.24
CA LEU A 117 -9.90 0.66 -17.77
C LEU A 117 -11.01 1.49 -18.44
N PHE A 118 -11.83 2.24 -17.69
CA PHE A 118 -12.64 3.34 -18.25
C PHE A 118 -11.88 4.63 -17.93
N PRO A 119 -11.77 5.56 -18.88
CA PRO A 119 -11.27 6.88 -18.59
C PRO A 119 -12.34 7.68 -17.81
N PRO A 120 -11.96 8.62 -16.93
CA PRO A 120 -12.91 9.55 -16.35
C PRO A 120 -13.37 10.54 -17.43
N GLY A 121 -14.57 10.31 -17.98
CA GLY A 121 -15.20 11.21 -18.96
C GLY A 121 -16.45 10.59 -19.58
N PRO A 122 -17.35 11.40 -20.18
CA PRO A 122 -18.63 10.92 -20.71
C PRO A 122 -18.52 9.98 -21.93
N ASN A 123 -17.31 9.79 -22.46
CA ASN A 123 -17.04 8.88 -23.58
C ASN A 123 -16.27 7.65 -23.08
N ASN A 124 -17.00 6.69 -22.52
CA ASN A 124 -16.47 5.38 -22.12
C ASN A 124 -16.04 4.58 -23.37
N GLN A 125 -14.74 4.58 -23.67
CA GLN A 125 -14.14 3.53 -24.50
C GLN A 125 -13.40 2.53 -23.61
N LEU A 126 -13.70 1.24 -23.82
CA LEU A 126 -13.00 0.11 -23.23
C LEU A 126 -11.61 0.00 -23.87
N VAL A 127 -10.56 0.05 -23.06
CA VAL A 127 -9.21 -0.33 -23.49
C VAL A 127 -8.96 -1.75 -23.01
N GLN A 128 -8.80 -2.70 -23.94
CA GLN A 128 -8.41 -4.08 -23.66
C GLN A 128 -6.90 -4.25 -23.88
N PHE A 129 -6.23 -4.91 -22.94
CA PHE A 129 -4.88 -5.44 -23.15
C PHE A 129 -5.00 -6.94 -23.40
N LEU A 130 -4.51 -7.39 -24.57
CA LEU A 130 -4.45 -8.80 -25.00
C LEU A 130 -3.20 -9.48 -24.47
#